data_AF-A0A2J0YSN0-F1
#
_entry.id   AF-A0A2J0YSN0-F1
#
_cell.length_a   1.000
_cell.length_b   1.000
_cell.length_c   1.000
_cell.angle_alpha   90.00
_cell.angle_beta   90.00
_cell.angle_gamma   90.00
#
_symmetry.space_group_name_H-M   'P 1'
#
loop_
_entity.id
_entity.type
_entity.pdbx_description
1 polymer ?
#
loop_
_entity_poly.entity_id
_entity_poly.type
_entity_poly.pdbx_seq_one_letter_code
_entity_poly.pdbx_strand_id
1 'polypeptide(L)'
;PFALLGLDTDNDTVFMNETLKAYCDAANIVFTRCRPYRKNDQAFVEQKNGAVVRRMVGYRRFEGLEAATLLAKLYRSARLFVNFFQPSFKLISKQRDGARVRKTYSPPATPHQRLVAGARTSDAVRCRLQEIYAGLDPVLLLRDIRALQERLAALADTPPAMRSDGLPQPIDLFLASLRTAWKDGATRPPDRPIVKAKRGRRRPDPLVKATADLRNWFEAEPWRTGSELLSRLQVEYPGAYPDKLLRTLQRRLKVWRSEQADALLFGTLKKELPLQQITRPH
;
A
#
# COMPACT_ATOMS: atom_id res chain seq x y z
N PRO A 1 -12.87 9.97 24.80
CA PRO A 1 -12.73 10.62 26.13
C PRO A 1 -13.44 11.97 26.25
N PHE A 2 -13.99 12.51 25.17
CA PHE A 2 -14.84 13.71 25.18
C PHE A 2 -16.05 13.47 24.26
N ALA A 3 -17.13 14.23 24.47
CA ALA A 3 -18.29 14.22 23.60
C ALA A 3 -17.90 14.75 22.21
N LEU A 4 -18.38 14.09 21.16
CA LEU A 4 -18.23 14.58 19.80
C LEU A 4 -19.29 15.65 19.58
N LEU A 5 -18.89 16.92 19.53
CA LEU A 5 -19.82 18.04 19.40
C LEU A 5 -20.09 18.42 17.94
N GLY A 6 -19.14 18.10 17.05
CA GLY A 6 -19.26 18.40 15.64
C GLY A 6 -18.35 17.53 14.78
N LEU A 7 -18.70 17.45 13.50
CA LEU A 7 -18.01 16.69 12.48
C LEU A 7 -17.90 17.54 11.22
N ASP A 8 -16.67 17.86 10.83
CA ASP A 8 -16.37 18.69 9.65
C ASP A 8 -15.74 17.82 8.55
N THR A 9 -16.51 17.44 7.54
CA THR A 9 -16.04 16.54 6.47
C THR A 9 -15.55 17.30 5.24
N ASP A 10 -14.93 16.56 4.32
CA ASP A 10 -14.77 17.06 2.96
C ASP A 10 -16.10 16.90 2.17
N ASN A 11 -16.05 17.23 0.88
CA ASN A 11 -17.20 17.16 -0.01
C ASN A 11 -17.34 15.77 -0.69
N ASP A 12 -16.76 14.71 -0.11
CA ASP A 12 -16.93 13.36 -0.65
C ASP A 12 -18.35 12.85 -0.38
N THR A 13 -18.96 12.27 -1.41
CA THR A 13 -20.25 11.57 -1.37
C THR A 13 -20.31 10.47 -0.31
N VAL A 14 -19.18 9.87 0.06
CA VAL A 14 -19.11 8.88 1.15
C VAL A 14 -19.54 9.47 2.50
N PHE A 15 -19.31 10.76 2.72
CA PHE A 15 -19.76 11.46 3.94
C PHE A 15 -21.02 12.29 3.71
N MET A 16 -21.23 12.78 2.50
CA MET A 16 -22.44 13.51 2.12
C MET A 16 -23.60 12.56 1.80
N ASN A 17 -24.10 11.86 2.81
CA ASN A 17 -25.27 10.98 2.69
C ASN A 17 -26.27 11.18 3.84
N GLU A 18 -27.53 10.81 3.58
CA GLU A 18 -28.63 10.96 4.55
C GLU A 18 -28.43 10.13 5.81
N THR A 19 -27.74 8.99 5.72
CA THR A 19 -27.48 8.13 6.89
C THR A 19 -26.60 8.84 7.91
N LEU A 20 -25.49 9.45 7.46
CA LEU A 20 -24.59 10.17 8.35
C LEU A 20 -25.24 11.44 8.89
N LYS A 21 -26.00 12.15 8.04
CA LYS A 21 -26.76 13.33 8.48
C LYS A 21 -27.76 12.96 9.58
N ALA A 22 -28.60 11.94 9.35
CA ALA A 22 -29.58 11.49 10.34
C ALA A 22 -28.94 11.03 11.65
N TYR A 23 -27.79 10.34 11.57
CA TYR A 23 -27.01 9.99 12.77
C TYR A 23 -26.53 11.23 13.53
N CYS A 24 -25.97 12.23 12.83
CA CYS A 24 -25.53 13.47 13.45
C CYS A 24 -26.69 14.24 14.08
N ASP A 25 -27.83 14.35 13.39
CA ASP A 25 -29.04 15.01 13.88
C ASP A 25 -29.55 14.32 15.16
N ALA A 26 -29.66 12.99 15.16
CA ALA A 26 -30.10 12.21 16.31
C ALA A 26 -29.13 12.28 17.51
N ALA A 27 -27.83 12.37 17.24
CA ALA A 27 -26.78 12.46 18.26
C ALA A 27 -26.46 13.89 18.71
N ASN A 28 -27.18 14.90 18.18
CA ASN A 28 -26.90 16.33 18.40
C ASN A 28 -25.44 16.72 18.06
N ILE A 29 -24.92 16.19 16.96
CA ILE A 29 -23.58 16.48 16.46
C ILE A 29 -23.71 17.51 15.33
N VAL A 30 -23.06 18.65 15.47
CA VAL A 30 -23.04 19.67 14.41
C VAL A 30 -22.31 19.12 13.19
N PHE A 31 -23.02 18.93 12.07
CA PHE A 31 -22.42 18.43 10.84
C PHE A 31 -22.14 19.56 9.86
N THR A 32 -20.87 19.76 9.51
CA THR A 32 -20.46 20.76 8.52
C THR A 32 -19.55 20.17 7.45
N ARG A 33 -19.35 20.91 6.36
CA ARG A 33 -18.49 20.51 5.24
C ARG A 33 -17.51 21.62 4.89
N CYS A 34 -16.35 21.22 4.36
CA CYS A 34 -15.34 22.17 3.92
C CYS A 34 -15.80 22.98 2.70
N ARG A 35 -15.21 24.17 2.52
CA ARG A 35 -15.52 25.01 1.36
C ARG A 35 -15.02 24.36 0.08
N PRO A 36 -15.76 24.47 -1.04
CA PRO A 36 -15.30 23.97 -2.33
C PRO A 36 -13.89 24.47 -2.66
N TYR A 37 -13.03 23.54 -3.10
CA TYR A 37 -11.65 23.82 -3.54
C TYR A 37 -10.71 24.44 -2.48
N ARG A 38 -11.02 24.34 -1.18
CA ARG A 38 -10.16 24.85 -0.10
C ARG A 38 -9.44 23.73 0.67
N LYS A 39 -8.27 23.32 0.14
CA LYS A 39 -7.43 22.25 0.72
C LYS A 39 -6.97 22.51 2.17
N ASN A 40 -6.85 23.78 2.57
CA ASN A 40 -6.37 24.13 3.91
C ASN A 40 -7.40 23.83 5.01
N ASP A 41 -8.69 23.71 4.67
CA ASP A 41 -9.75 23.43 5.64
C ASP A 41 -9.57 22.03 6.28
N GLN A 42 -8.95 21.09 5.56
CA GLN A 42 -8.73 19.70 6.00
C GLN A 42 -7.24 19.38 6.29
N ALA A 43 -6.38 20.40 6.41
CA ALA A 43 -4.93 20.22 6.49
C ALA A 43 -4.48 19.31 7.66
N PHE A 44 -5.14 19.39 8.82
CA PHE A 44 -4.80 18.58 9.98
C PHE A 44 -5.20 17.11 9.82
N VAL A 45 -6.34 16.84 9.18
CA VAL A 45 -6.80 15.49 8.84
C VAL A 45 -5.83 14.86 7.85
N GLU A 46 -5.48 15.59 6.78
CA GLU A 46 -4.52 15.10 5.78
C GLU A 46 -3.13 14.86 6.37
N GLN A 47 -2.68 15.71 7.29
CA GLN A 47 -1.44 15.48 8.03
C GLN A 47 -1.49 14.14 8.80
N LYS A 48 -2.61 13.84 9.46
CA LYS A 48 -2.80 12.58 10.19
C LYS A 48 -2.96 11.37 9.28
N ASN A 49 -3.63 11.53 8.15
CA ASN A 49 -3.73 10.52 7.11
C ASN A 49 -2.33 10.12 6.63
N GLY A 50 -1.46 11.09 6.36
CA GLY A 50 -0.06 10.84 6.01
C GLY A 50 0.75 10.21 7.14
N ALA A 51 0.74 10.82 8.32
CA ALA A 51 1.63 10.44 9.42
C ALA A 51 1.24 9.12 10.11
N VAL A 52 -0.05 8.78 10.12
CA VAL A 52 -0.58 7.60 10.84
C VAL A 52 -1.16 6.59 9.86
N VAL A 53 -2.22 6.95 9.13
CA VAL A 53 -3.01 5.98 8.35
C VAL A 53 -2.16 5.32 7.26
N ARG A 54 -1.56 6.12 6.36
CA ARG A 54 -0.70 5.61 5.28
C ARG A 54 0.51 4.85 5.82
N ARG A 55 1.03 5.29 6.97
CA ARG A 55 2.16 4.66 7.65
C ARG A 55 1.81 3.32 8.30
N MET A 56 0.55 3.09 8.66
CA MET A 56 0.05 1.86 9.28
C MET A 56 -0.51 0.88 8.25
N VAL A 57 -1.21 1.37 7.23
CA VAL A 57 -1.97 0.54 6.30
C VAL A 57 -1.28 0.40 4.93
N GLY A 58 -0.43 1.36 4.57
CA GLY A 58 0.22 1.41 3.26
C GLY A 58 -0.72 1.89 2.15
N TYR A 59 -0.38 1.53 0.91
CA TYR A 59 -1.06 1.99 -0.31
C TYR A 59 -1.75 0.87 -1.11
N ARG A 60 -1.88 -0.31 -0.50
CA ARG A 60 -2.56 -1.45 -1.13
C ARG A 60 -4.06 -1.17 -1.25
N ARG A 61 -4.69 -1.78 -2.25
CA ARG A 61 -6.14 -1.74 -2.43
C ARG A 61 -6.76 -2.88 -1.62
N PHE A 62 -7.70 -2.54 -0.76
CA PHE A 62 -8.41 -3.47 0.11
C PHE A 62 -9.88 -3.50 -0.27
N GLU A 63 -10.44 -4.69 -0.42
CA GLU A 63 -11.82 -4.89 -0.83
C GLU A 63 -12.47 -6.02 -0.03
N GLY A 64 -13.77 -5.90 0.20
CA GLY A 64 -14.57 -6.91 0.90
C GLY A 64 -14.62 -6.76 2.42
N LEU A 65 -15.56 -7.50 3.02
CA LEU A 65 -15.86 -7.45 4.46
C LEU A 65 -14.69 -7.95 5.32
N GLU A 66 -13.91 -8.91 4.82
CA GLU A 66 -12.73 -9.41 5.50
C GLU A 66 -11.69 -8.31 5.71
N ALA A 67 -11.40 -7.55 4.65
CA ALA A 67 -10.46 -6.43 4.71
C ALA A 67 -10.94 -5.34 5.66
N ALA A 68 -12.23 -4.99 5.60
CA ALA A 68 -12.84 -4.02 6.51
C ALA A 68 -12.72 -4.47 7.97
N THR A 69 -12.94 -5.75 8.25
CA THR A 69 -12.81 -6.33 9.60
C THR A 69 -11.36 -6.26 10.11
N LEU A 70 -10.39 -6.60 9.27
CA LEU A 70 -8.97 -6.51 9.63
C LEU A 70 -8.52 -5.07 9.84
N LEU A 71 -8.97 -4.14 9.00
CA LEU A 71 -8.72 -2.71 9.19
C LEU A 71 -9.31 -2.19 10.51
N ALA A 72 -10.54 -2.58 10.84
CA ALA A 72 -11.17 -2.21 12.11
C ALA A 72 -10.36 -2.71 13.32
N LYS A 73 -9.90 -3.98 13.29
CA LYS A 73 -9.01 -4.54 14.31
C LYS A 73 -7.69 -3.78 14.39
N LEU A 74 -7.07 -3.48 13.25
CA LEU A 74 -5.82 -2.73 13.19
C LEU A 74 -5.97 -1.34 13.82
N TYR A 75 -7.03 -0.60 13.46
CA TYR A 75 -7.27 0.73 14.01
C TYR A 75 -7.62 0.71 15.50
N ARG A 76 -8.24 -0.37 16.02
CA ARG A 76 -8.49 -0.53 17.46
C ARG A 76 -7.19 -0.59 18.26
N SER A 77 -6.17 -1.29 17.77
CA SER A 77 -4.85 -1.33 18.42
C SER A 77 -4.02 -0.07 18.10
N ALA A 78 -4.02 0.36 16.85
CA ALA A 78 -3.24 1.52 16.40
C ALA A 78 -3.67 2.82 17.10
N ARG A 79 -4.97 3.04 17.36
CA ARG A 79 -5.42 4.24 18.09
C ARG A 79 -4.87 4.27 19.52
N LEU A 80 -4.72 3.12 20.17
CA LEU A 80 -4.16 3.04 21.53
C LEU A 80 -2.67 3.31 21.47
N PHE A 81 -1.96 2.64 20.56
CA PHE A 81 -0.53 2.83 20.36
C PHE A 81 -0.18 4.30 20.06
N VAL A 82 -0.85 4.91 19.09
CA VAL A 82 -0.59 6.30 18.65
C VAL A 82 -0.95 7.31 19.73
N ASN A 83 -2.08 7.13 20.44
CA ASN A 83 -2.52 8.14 21.40
C ASN A 83 -1.80 8.07 22.74
N PHE A 84 -1.40 6.87 23.18
CA PHE A 84 -0.78 6.68 24.50
C PHE A 84 0.75 6.61 24.45
N PHE A 85 1.35 6.10 23.37
CA PHE A 85 2.78 5.79 23.32
C PHE A 85 3.57 6.52 22.23
N GLN A 86 2.93 7.27 21.32
CA GLN A 86 3.64 8.01 20.29
C GLN A 86 3.68 9.52 20.59
N PRO A 87 4.85 10.08 21.00
CA PRO A 87 4.99 11.50 21.21
C PRO A 87 4.81 12.26 19.90
N SER A 88 4.23 13.46 19.99
CA SER A 88 4.13 14.37 18.84
C SER A 88 4.54 15.79 19.24
N PHE A 89 5.20 16.47 18.31
CA PHE A 89 5.46 17.90 18.40
C PHE A 89 4.21 18.67 17.98
N LYS A 90 3.85 19.70 18.75
CA LYS A 90 2.81 20.65 18.37
C LYS A 90 3.43 22.01 18.16
N LEU A 91 3.13 22.61 17.01
CA LEU A 91 3.59 23.95 16.65
C LEU A 91 2.90 24.97 17.56
N ILE A 92 3.69 25.75 18.31
CA ILE A 92 3.19 26.81 19.19
C ILE A 92 3.08 28.11 18.39
N SER A 93 4.15 28.46 17.67
CA SER A 93 4.19 29.69 16.89
C SER A 93 4.98 29.51 15.60
N LYS A 94 4.62 30.31 14.60
CA LYS A 94 5.32 30.42 13.32
C LYS A 94 5.48 31.90 13.02
N GLN A 95 6.71 32.36 12.96
CA GLN A 95 7.06 33.72 12.59
C GLN A 95 7.79 33.71 11.25
N ARG A 96 7.49 34.70 10.41
CA ARG A 96 8.14 34.90 9.12
C ARG A 96 8.82 36.25 9.11
N ASP A 97 10.10 36.24 8.77
CA ASP A 97 10.94 37.43 8.59
C ASP A 97 11.54 37.36 7.18
N GLY A 98 10.91 38.08 6.25
CA GLY A 98 11.18 37.99 4.82
C GLY A 98 11.09 36.55 4.29
N ALA A 99 12.24 36.02 3.86
CA ALA A 99 12.38 34.63 3.38
C ALA A 99 12.53 33.59 4.51
N ARG A 100 12.90 34.01 5.73
CA ARG A 100 13.15 33.10 6.84
C ARG A 100 11.86 32.79 7.61
N VAL A 101 11.65 31.51 7.90
CA VAL A 101 10.52 31.06 8.74
C VAL A 101 11.07 30.39 9.99
N ARG A 102 10.77 30.94 11.16
CA ARG A 102 11.08 30.33 12.45
C ARG A 102 9.82 29.68 13.02
N LYS A 103 9.93 28.42 13.45
CA LYS A 103 8.85 27.65 14.05
C LYS A 103 9.27 27.22 15.45
N THR A 104 8.44 27.52 16.43
CA THR A 104 8.64 27.09 17.81
C THR A 104 7.66 25.97 18.13
N TYR A 105 8.18 24.87 18.65
CA TYR A 105 7.40 23.67 18.96
C TYR A 105 7.36 23.44 20.46
N SER A 106 6.26 22.87 20.93
CA SER A 106 6.18 22.33 22.29
C SER A 106 7.06 21.08 22.43
N PRO A 107 7.51 20.77 23.66
CA PRO A 107 8.17 19.50 23.95
C PRO A 107 7.37 18.29 23.44
N PRO A 108 8.05 17.19 23.08
CA PRO A 108 7.39 15.99 22.61
C PRO A 108 6.53 15.39 23.73
N ALA A 109 5.24 15.24 23.47
CA ALA A 109 4.29 14.62 24.39
C ALA A 109 3.23 13.84 23.62
N THR A 110 2.76 12.74 24.18
CA THR A 110 1.70 11.92 23.59
C THR A 110 0.35 12.63 23.68
N PRO A 111 -0.61 12.35 22.78
CA PRO A 111 -1.97 12.87 22.91
C PRO A 111 -2.59 12.61 24.29
N HIS A 112 -2.34 11.43 24.87
CA HIS A 112 -2.73 11.10 26.24
C HIS A 112 -2.15 12.07 27.27
N GLN A 113 -0.83 12.26 27.29
CA GLN A 113 -0.17 13.18 28.23
C GLN A 113 -0.69 14.61 28.12
N ARG A 114 -0.89 15.09 26.88
CA ARG A 114 -1.45 16.43 26.63
C ARG A 114 -2.88 16.58 27.12
N LEU A 115 -3.68 15.52 26.97
CA LEU A 115 -5.07 15.54 27.43
C LEU A 115 -5.15 15.53 28.96
N VAL A 116 -4.33 14.72 29.64
CA VAL A 116 -4.28 14.66 31.11
C VAL A 116 -3.83 16.00 31.70
N ALA A 117 -2.80 16.63 31.11
CA ALA A 117 -2.29 17.93 31.51
C ALA A 117 -3.22 19.12 31.17
N GLY A 118 -4.27 18.90 30.37
CA GLY A 118 -5.21 19.93 29.97
C GLY A 118 -6.11 20.38 31.13
N ALA A 119 -6.22 21.70 31.35
CA ALA A 119 -7.07 22.27 32.39
C ALA A 119 -8.57 21.98 32.19
N ARG A 120 -9.00 21.79 30.93
CA ARG A 120 -10.41 21.51 30.57
C ARG A 120 -10.82 20.04 30.74
N THR A 121 -9.87 19.17 31.09
CA THR A 121 -10.15 17.73 31.26
C THR A 121 -10.68 17.49 32.66
N SER A 122 -11.84 16.84 32.79
CA SER A 122 -12.39 16.50 34.11
C SER A 122 -11.61 15.36 34.77
N ASP A 123 -11.64 15.29 36.10
CA ASP A 123 -10.94 14.23 36.85
C ASP A 123 -11.46 12.83 36.48
N ALA A 124 -12.77 12.69 36.27
CA ALA A 124 -13.35 11.42 35.79
C ALA A 124 -12.72 10.96 34.46
N VAL A 125 -12.45 11.88 33.53
CA VAL A 125 -11.77 11.54 32.27
C VAL A 125 -10.31 11.20 32.51
N ARG A 126 -9.61 11.92 33.41
CA ARG A 126 -8.22 11.62 33.78
C ARG A 126 -8.09 10.20 34.37
N CYS A 127 -8.92 9.86 35.36
CA CYS A 127 -8.94 8.54 35.98
C CYS A 127 -9.16 7.44 34.94
N ARG A 128 -10.19 7.58 34.09
CA ARG A 128 -10.48 6.62 33.03
C ARG A 128 -9.32 6.42 32.06
N LEU A 129 -8.64 7.51 31.66
CA LEU A 129 -7.48 7.42 30.77
C LEU A 129 -6.32 6.70 31.43
N GLN A 130 -6.12 6.92 32.73
CA GLN A 130 -5.06 6.29 33.50
C GLN A 130 -5.31 4.80 33.72
N GLU A 131 -6.56 4.40 33.98
CA GLU A 131 -6.98 2.99 34.03
C GLU A 131 -6.72 2.29 32.70
N ILE A 132 -7.11 2.93 31.58
CA ILE A 132 -6.82 2.39 30.25
C ILE A 132 -5.30 2.23 30.09
N TYR A 133 -4.52 3.28 30.37
CA TYR A 133 -3.06 3.26 30.20
C TYR A 133 -2.39 2.16 31.03
N ALA A 134 -2.82 1.95 32.27
CA ALA A 134 -2.29 0.90 33.15
C ALA A 134 -2.51 -0.51 32.60
N GLY A 135 -3.58 -0.72 31.82
CA GLY A 135 -3.86 -1.99 31.15
C GLY A 135 -3.21 -2.18 29.78
N LEU A 136 -2.44 -1.21 29.28
CA LEU A 136 -1.80 -1.30 27.97
C LEU A 136 -0.35 -1.76 28.06
N ASP A 137 0.00 -2.75 27.25
CA ASP A 137 1.38 -3.12 26.95
C ASP A 137 1.75 -2.64 25.54
N PRO A 138 2.73 -1.71 25.39
CA PRO A 138 3.11 -1.18 24.09
C PRO A 138 3.73 -2.25 23.16
N VAL A 139 4.37 -3.28 23.70
CA VAL A 139 4.98 -4.37 22.93
C VAL A 139 3.89 -5.29 22.39
N LEU A 140 2.91 -5.66 23.22
CA LEU A 140 1.76 -6.45 22.76
C LEU A 140 0.97 -5.71 21.68
N LEU A 141 0.72 -4.40 21.88
CA LEU A 141 0.08 -3.57 20.86
C LEU A 141 0.86 -3.56 19.55
N LEU A 142 2.19 -3.39 19.61
CA LEU A 142 3.03 -3.38 18.42
C LEU A 142 3.03 -4.73 17.70
N ARG A 143 3.08 -5.84 18.44
CA ARG A 143 2.97 -7.20 17.90
C ARG A 143 1.66 -7.39 17.15
N ASP A 144 0.55 -7.04 17.79
CA ASP A 144 -0.78 -7.22 17.19
C ASP A 144 -0.95 -6.35 15.94
N ILE A 145 -0.44 -5.11 15.97
CA ILE A 145 -0.38 -4.22 14.80
C ILE A 145 0.42 -4.88 13.66
N ARG A 146 1.59 -5.46 13.95
CA ARG A 146 2.44 -6.12 12.94
C ARG A 146 1.77 -7.36 12.35
N ALA A 147 1.14 -8.18 13.18
CA ALA A 147 0.40 -9.36 12.72
C ALA A 147 -0.77 -8.95 11.80
N LEU A 148 -1.53 -7.93 12.18
CA LEU A 148 -2.65 -7.42 11.36
C LEU A 148 -2.16 -6.78 10.04
N GLN A 149 -1.04 -6.08 10.07
CA GLN A 149 -0.39 -5.55 8.87
C GLN A 149 0.03 -6.66 7.90
N GLU A 150 0.59 -7.76 8.41
CA GLU A 150 0.97 -8.91 7.60
C GLU A 150 -0.26 -9.57 6.95
N ARG A 151 -1.32 -9.80 7.73
CA ARG A 151 -2.59 -10.36 7.23
C ARG A 151 -3.21 -9.47 6.16
N LEU A 152 -3.21 -8.15 6.35
CA LEU A 152 -3.69 -7.21 5.34
C LEU A 152 -2.84 -7.27 4.07
N ALA A 153 -1.51 -7.26 4.20
CA ALA A 153 -0.62 -7.37 3.04
C ALA A 153 -0.87 -8.68 2.26
N ALA A 154 -0.97 -9.81 2.95
CA ALA A 154 -1.29 -11.10 2.35
C ALA A 154 -2.66 -11.08 1.65
N LEU A 155 -3.67 -10.47 2.26
CA LEU A 155 -5.02 -10.37 1.68
C LEU A 155 -5.02 -9.67 0.32
N ALA A 156 -4.22 -8.60 0.20
CA ALA A 156 -4.14 -7.78 -1.01
C ALA A 156 -3.19 -8.35 -2.08
N ASP A 157 -2.10 -9.00 -1.67
CA ASP A 157 -1.07 -9.49 -2.59
C ASP A 157 -1.28 -10.95 -3.02
N THR A 158 -2.03 -11.75 -2.24
CA THR A 158 -2.14 -13.21 -2.41
C THR A 158 -3.56 -13.64 -2.81
N PRO A 159 -3.71 -14.54 -3.80
CA PRO A 159 -4.99 -15.15 -4.13
C PRO A 159 -5.61 -15.87 -2.93
N PRO A 160 -6.95 -15.95 -2.82
CA PRO A 160 -7.62 -16.58 -1.67
C PRO A 160 -7.10 -17.98 -1.31
N ALA A 161 -6.75 -18.79 -2.32
CA ALA A 161 -6.29 -20.17 -2.14
C ALA A 161 -4.93 -20.33 -1.43
N MET A 162 -4.12 -19.27 -1.34
CA MET A 162 -2.78 -19.31 -0.73
C MET A 162 -2.69 -18.48 0.56
N ARG A 163 -3.82 -18.02 1.10
CA ARG A 163 -3.85 -17.22 2.32
C ARG A 163 -3.71 -18.14 3.53
N SER A 164 -2.71 -17.88 4.38
CA SER A 164 -2.63 -18.50 5.71
C SER A 164 -3.40 -17.65 6.72
N ASP A 165 -4.17 -18.28 7.59
CA ASP A 165 -4.66 -17.66 8.82
C ASP A 165 -3.50 -17.49 9.81
N GLY A 166 -2.70 -16.45 9.58
CA GLY A 166 -1.58 -16.11 10.44
C GLY A 166 -2.08 -15.72 11.82
N LEU A 167 -1.98 -16.63 12.78
CA LEU A 167 -2.10 -16.29 14.20
C LEU A 167 -0.96 -15.32 14.59
N PRO A 168 -1.19 -14.40 15.54
CA PRO A 168 -0.11 -13.59 16.07
C PRO A 168 1.00 -14.50 16.61
N GLN A 169 2.25 -14.19 16.27
CA GLN A 169 3.38 -14.93 16.79
C GLN A 169 3.44 -14.83 18.33
N PRO A 170 3.95 -15.86 19.03
CA PRO A 170 4.28 -15.75 20.45
C PRO A 170 5.15 -14.52 20.75
N ILE A 171 4.98 -13.94 21.93
CA ILE A 171 5.64 -12.68 22.31
C ILE A 171 7.17 -12.79 22.29
N ASP A 172 7.72 -13.95 22.69
CA ASP A 172 9.17 -14.16 22.74
C ASP A 172 9.80 -14.15 21.35
N LEU A 173 9.14 -14.78 20.37
CA LEU A 173 9.58 -14.78 18.98
C LEU A 173 9.47 -13.39 18.37
N PHE A 174 8.40 -12.65 18.70
CA PHE A 174 8.26 -11.26 18.27
C PHE A 174 9.39 -10.37 18.82
N LEU A 175 9.70 -10.48 20.11
CA LEU A 175 10.81 -9.75 20.73
C LEU A 175 12.17 -10.12 20.12
N ALA A 176 12.39 -11.41 19.82
CA ALA A 176 13.59 -11.86 19.12
C ALA A 176 13.71 -11.20 17.74
N SER A 177 12.60 -11.12 16.99
CA SER A 177 12.57 -10.45 15.68
C SER A 177 12.90 -8.96 15.76
N LEU A 178 12.49 -8.27 16.83
CA LEU A 178 12.74 -6.83 16.99
C LEU A 178 14.24 -6.52 17.16
N ARG A 179 15.03 -7.46 17.69
CA ARG A 179 16.49 -7.28 17.88
C ARG A 179 17.22 -7.17 16.54
N THR A 180 16.76 -7.86 15.51
CA THR A 180 17.37 -7.85 14.17
C THR A 180 16.66 -6.93 13.19
N ALA A 181 15.46 -6.44 13.52
CA ALA A 181 14.62 -5.64 12.63
C ALA A 181 15.33 -4.40 12.03
N TRP A 182 16.26 -3.77 12.75
CA TRP A 182 17.02 -2.61 12.24
C TRP A 182 18.04 -3.00 11.15
N LYS A 183 18.52 -4.25 11.13
CA LYS A 183 19.47 -4.76 10.12
C LYS A 183 18.77 -5.00 8.78
N ASP A 184 17.53 -5.48 8.82
CA ASP A 184 16.73 -5.81 7.63
C ASP A 184 15.99 -4.59 7.04
N GLY A 185 16.42 -3.38 7.40
CA GLY A 185 15.81 -2.12 6.97
C GLY A 185 14.41 -1.88 7.54
N ALA A 186 14.01 -2.63 8.58
CA ALA A 186 12.72 -2.56 9.27
C ALA A 186 11.52 -2.35 8.30
N THR A 187 11.52 -3.04 7.16
CA THR A 187 10.46 -2.89 6.16
C THR A 187 9.18 -3.48 6.73
N ARG A 188 8.33 -2.59 7.24
CA ARG A 188 7.03 -2.98 7.75
C ARG A 188 6.26 -3.64 6.59
N PRO A 189 5.38 -4.61 6.86
CA PRO A 189 4.58 -5.22 5.80
C PRO A 189 3.94 -4.22 4.81
N PRO A 190 3.37 -3.07 5.25
CA PRO A 190 2.84 -2.05 4.33
C PRO A 190 3.91 -1.36 3.45
N ASP A 191 5.16 -1.30 3.89
CA ASP A 191 6.26 -0.63 3.18
C ASP A 191 6.88 -1.52 2.09
N ARG A 192 6.59 -2.83 2.08
CA ARG A 192 7.09 -3.77 1.06
C ARG A 192 6.55 -3.41 -0.33
N PRO A 193 7.34 -3.57 -1.40
CA PRO A 193 6.92 -3.23 -2.76
C PRO A 193 5.68 -4.02 -3.16
N ILE A 194 4.71 -3.33 -3.75
CA ILE A 194 3.48 -3.95 -4.24
C ILE A 194 3.84 -4.82 -5.45
N VAL A 195 3.59 -6.13 -5.33
CA VAL A 195 3.75 -7.07 -6.44
C VAL A 195 2.64 -6.82 -7.45
N LYS A 196 2.97 -6.07 -8.51
CA LYS A 196 2.01 -5.79 -9.58
C LYS A 196 1.80 -7.04 -10.41
N ALA A 197 0.57 -7.54 -10.47
CA ALA A 197 0.20 -8.55 -11.46
C ALA A 197 0.60 -8.07 -12.86
N LYS A 198 1.29 -8.92 -13.63
CA LYS A 198 1.68 -8.59 -15.00
C LYS A 198 0.39 -8.35 -15.79
N ARG A 199 0.23 -7.14 -16.34
CA ARG A 199 -0.91 -6.84 -17.22
C ARG A 199 -0.80 -7.74 -18.45
N GLY A 200 -1.76 -8.65 -18.60
CA GLY A 200 -1.92 -9.43 -19.82
C GLY A 200 -2.15 -8.52 -21.03
N ARG A 201 -1.83 -9.03 -22.23
CA ARG A 201 -2.20 -8.32 -23.46
C ARG A 201 -3.72 -8.27 -23.55
N ARG A 202 -4.28 -7.06 -23.79
CA ARG A 202 -5.71 -6.88 -24.07
C ARG A 202 -6.11 -7.25 -25.49
N ARG A 203 -5.14 -7.40 -26.39
CA ARG A 203 -5.33 -7.75 -27.80
C ARG A 203 -4.52 -9.01 -28.11
N PRO A 204 -5.03 -9.93 -28.95
CA PRO A 204 -4.26 -11.05 -29.46
C PRO A 204 -2.91 -10.58 -30.01
N ASP A 205 -1.85 -11.35 -29.79
CA ASP A 205 -0.52 -10.98 -30.25
C ASP A 205 -0.48 -11.08 -31.80
N PRO A 206 -0.18 -9.97 -32.51
CA PRO A 206 -0.22 -9.93 -33.97
C PRO A 206 0.84 -10.83 -34.62
N LEU A 207 1.90 -11.21 -33.89
CA LEU A 207 2.98 -12.06 -34.40
C LEU A 207 2.79 -13.54 -34.05
N VAL A 208 1.64 -13.97 -33.51
CA VAL A 208 1.41 -15.36 -33.08
C VAL A 208 1.69 -16.34 -34.21
N LYS A 209 1.10 -16.11 -35.38
CA LYS A 209 1.24 -16.99 -36.56
C LYS A 209 2.69 -17.12 -37.03
N ALA A 210 3.43 -16.01 -37.05
CA ALA A 210 4.85 -15.98 -37.43
C ALA A 210 5.83 -16.32 -36.30
N THR A 211 5.36 -16.74 -35.11
CA THR A 211 6.26 -16.92 -33.95
C THR A 211 7.28 -18.02 -34.19
N ALA A 212 6.87 -19.13 -34.81
CA ALA A 212 7.75 -20.26 -35.09
C ALA A 212 8.84 -19.87 -36.09
N ASP A 213 8.46 -19.26 -37.20
CA ASP A 213 9.40 -18.82 -38.24
C ASP A 213 10.41 -17.80 -37.70
N LEU A 214 9.93 -16.80 -36.95
CA LEU A 214 10.78 -15.80 -36.31
C LEU A 214 11.76 -16.42 -35.29
N ARG A 215 11.33 -17.45 -34.56
CA ARG A 215 12.18 -18.16 -33.59
C ARG A 215 13.27 -18.94 -34.33
N ASN A 216 12.91 -19.66 -35.40
CA ASN A 216 13.85 -20.41 -36.23
C ASN A 216 14.90 -19.48 -36.86
N TRP A 217 14.50 -18.32 -37.40
CA TRP A 217 15.46 -17.36 -37.95
C TRP A 217 16.35 -16.74 -36.89
N PHE A 218 15.80 -16.49 -35.69
CA PHE A 218 16.60 -15.99 -34.57
C PHE A 218 17.62 -17.03 -34.08
N GLU A 219 17.26 -18.31 -34.07
CA GLU A 219 18.18 -19.39 -33.67
C GLU A 219 19.27 -19.64 -34.72
N ALA A 220 18.95 -19.52 -36.01
CA ALA A 220 19.93 -19.64 -37.10
C ALA A 220 20.88 -18.43 -37.18
N GLU A 221 20.35 -17.20 -37.02
CA GLU A 221 21.14 -15.97 -37.13
C GLU A 221 20.87 -15.02 -35.93
N PRO A 222 21.39 -15.31 -34.72
CA PRO A 222 21.09 -14.53 -33.51
C PRO A 222 21.51 -13.06 -33.55
N TRP A 223 22.45 -12.71 -34.43
CA TRP A 223 22.97 -11.37 -34.62
C TRP A 223 22.04 -10.44 -35.42
N ARG A 224 21.01 -10.99 -36.11
CA ARG A 224 20.06 -10.19 -36.88
C ARG A 224 19.24 -9.24 -36.03
N THR A 225 18.96 -8.07 -36.59
CA THR A 225 18.18 -7.01 -35.96
C THR A 225 16.68 -7.22 -36.14
N GLY A 226 15.89 -6.59 -35.27
CA GLY A 226 14.43 -6.64 -35.39
C GLY A 226 13.90 -5.99 -36.66
N SER A 227 14.61 -5.02 -37.24
CA SER A 227 14.27 -4.44 -38.54
C SER A 227 14.48 -5.45 -39.67
N GLU A 228 15.60 -6.15 -39.70
CA GLU A 228 15.89 -7.15 -40.74
C GLU A 228 14.91 -8.32 -40.69
N LEU A 229 14.59 -8.81 -39.49
CA LEU A 229 13.60 -9.88 -39.32
C LEU A 229 12.19 -9.43 -39.68
N LEU A 230 11.84 -8.15 -39.46
CA LEU A 230 10.55 -7.60 -39.89
C LEU A 230 10.48 -7.47 -41.41
N SER A 231 11.53 -6.96 -42.05
CA SER A 231 11.61 -6.85 -43.51
C SER A 231 11.52 -8.24 -44.16
N ARG A 232 12.22 -9.23 -43.62
CA ARG A 232 12.09 -10.63 -44.07
C ARG A 232 10.65 -11.14 -43.92
N LEU A 233 10.03 -10.88 -42.78
CA LEU A 233 8.65 -11.28 -42.52
C LEU A 233 7.64 -10.63 -43.48
N GLN A 234 7.89 -9.38 -43.90
CA GLN A 234 7.06 -8.66 -44.87
C GLN A 234 7.21 -9.20 -46.30
N VAL A 235 8.39 -9.71 -46.65
CA VAL A 235 8.64 -10.37 -47.94
C VAL A 235 7.95 -11.74 -47.99
N GLU A 236 8.07 -12.54 -46.92
CA GLU A 236 7.47 -13.88 -46.88
C GLU A 236 5.95 -13.86 -46.71
N TYR A 237 5.41 -12.83 -46.02
CA TYR A 237 3.97 -12.66 -45.81
C TYR A 237 3.52 -11.25 -46.20
N PRO A 238 3.36 -10.97 -47.52
CA PRO A 238 2.98 -9.66 -48.01
C PRO A 238 1.66 -9.16 -47.39
N GLY A 239 1.66 -7.91 -46.90
CA GLY A 239 0.47 -7.24 -46.36
C GLY A 239 0.02 -7.68 -44.95
N ALA A 240 0.58 -8.74 -44.38
CA ALA A 240 0.16 -9.26 -43.08
C ALA A 240 0.79 -8.53 -41.87
N TYR A 241 2.01 -7.98 -42.04
CA TYR A 241 2.82 -7.45 -40.93
C TYR A 241 3.28 -5.99 -41.16
N PRO A 242 2.54 -4.98 -40.67
CA PRO A 242 2.90 -3.57 -40.85
C PRO A 242 4.06 -3.11 -39.95
N ASP A 243 4.75 -2.04 -40.34
CA ASP A 243 5.94 -1.49 -39.66
C ASP A 243 5.74 -1.16 -38.17
N LYS A 244 4.50 -0.83 -37.78
CA LYS A 244 4.12 -0.62 -36.37
C LYS A 244 4.40 -1.83 -35.46
N LEU A 245 4.64 -3.01 -36.03
CA LEU A 245 5.01 -4.22 -35.30
C LEU A 245 6.49 -4.30 -34.91
N LEU A 246 7.35 -3.40 -35.40
CA LEU A 246 8.79 -3.40 -35.11
C LEU A 246 9.08 -3.42 -33.60
N ARG A 247 8.41 -2.55 -32.82
CA ARG A 247 8.58 -2.53 -31.36
C ARG A 247 8.09 -3.82 -30.68
N THR A 248 7.11 -4.50 -31.26
CA THR A 248 6.61 -5.78 -30.76
C THR A 248 7.64 -6.89 -31.01
N LEU A 249 8.24 -6.91 -32.20
CA LEU A 249 9.29 -7.86 -32.57
C LEU A 249 10.59 -7.64 -31.77
N GLN A 250 11.05 -6.39 -31.66
CA GLN A 250 12.24 -6.05 -30.86
C GLN A 250 12.09 -6.46 -29.39
N ARG A 251 10.90 -6.29 -28.79
CA ARG A 251 10.61 -6.77 -27.43
C ARG A 251 10.71 -8.29 -27.33
N ARG A 252 10.24 -9.02 -28.34
CA ARG A 252 10.31 -10.48 -28.40
C ARG A 252 11.75 -10.95 -28.52
N LEU A 253 12.55 -10.35 -29.41
CA LEU A 253 13.99 -10.63 -29.54
C LEU A 253 14.76 -10.32 -28.25
N LYS A 254 14.40 -9.25 -27.53
CA LYS A 254 15.01 -8.95 -26.23
C LYS A 254 14.80 -10.09 -25.22
N VAL A 255 13.62 -10.70 -25.19
CA VAL A 255 13.34 -11.86 -24.34
C VAL A 255 14.19 -13.05 -24.78
N TRP A 256 14.20 -13.38 -26.07
CA TRP A 256 14.95 -14.54 -26.58
C TRP A 256 16.47 -14.40 -26.41
N ARG A 257 17.02 -13.19 -26.57
CA ARG A 257 18.44 -12.92 -26.26
C ARG A 257 18.75 -13.04 -24.78
N SER A 258 17.82 -12.64 -23.90
CA SER A 258 17.97 -12.87 -22.46
C SER A 258 17.98 -14.37 -22.14
N GLU A 259 17.09 -15.15 -22.76
CA GLU A 259 17.05 -16.61 -22.60
C GLU A 259 18.36 -17.27 -23.09
N GLN A 260 18.88 -16.87 -24.24
CA GLN A 260 20.17 -17.36 -24.75
C GLN A 260 21.34 -16.94 -23.86
N ALA A 261 21.38 -15.68 -23.40
CA ALA A 261 22.42 -15.21 -22.50
C ALA A 261 22.40 -15.96 -21.16
N ASP A 262 21.21 -16.17 -20.59
CA ASP A 262 21.04 -16.96 -19.37
C ASP A 262 21.50 -18.42 -19.60
N ALA A 263 21.18 -19.03 -20.74
CA ALA A 263 21.61 -20.39 -21.07
C ALA A 263 23.15 -20.50 -21.25
N LEU A 264 23.79 -19.49 -21.83
CA LEU A 264 25.25 -19.44 -21.98
C LEU A 264 25.97 -19.23 -20.64
N LEU A 265 25.40 -18.41 -19.74
CA LEU A 265 26.01 -18.06 -18.46
C LEU A 265 25.78 -19.13 -17.37
N PHE A 266 24.60 -19.74 -17.34
CA PHE A 266 24.19 -20.64 -16.25
C PHE A 266 24.05 -22.11 -16.69
N GLY A 267 24.31 -22.41 -17.97
CA GLY A 267 24.02 -23.71 -18.56
C GLY A 267 22.52 -23.98 -18.65
N THR A 268 22.12 -25.04 -19.38
CA THR A 268 20.74 -25.52 -19.45
C THR A 268 20.30 -26.21 -18.16
N LEU A 269 20.41 -25.53 -17.01
CA LEU A 269 19.57 -25.85 -15.88
C LEU A 269 18.15 -25.49 -16.30
N LYS A 270 17.38 -26.52 -16.67
CA LYS A 270 15.91 -26.46 -16.83
C LYS A 270 15.34 -25.72 -15.63
N LYS A 271 15.14 -24.43 -15.76
CA LYS A 271 14.22 -23.69 -14.91
C LYS A 271 12.86 -24.21 -15.35
N GLU A 272 12.25 -25.07 -14.55
CA GLU A 272 10.86 -25.46 -14.74
C GLU A 272 10.06 -24.18 -14.96
N LEU A 273 9.56 -24.01 -16.18
CA LEU A 273 8.64 -22.94 -16.52
C LEU A 273 7.44 -23.09 -15.58
N PRO A 274 7.04 -22.04 -14.84
CA PRO A 274 5.78 -22.10 -14.13
C PRO A 274 4.68 -22.31 -15.17
N LEU A 275 4.00 -23.45 -15.04
CA LEU A 275 2.88 -23.93 -15.86
C LEU A 275 2.06 -22.77 -16.44
N GLN A 276 2.34 -22.45 -17.71
CA GLN A 276 1.42 -21.64 -18.49
C GLN A 276 0.22 -22.51 -18.80
N GLN A 277 -0.92 -22.05 -18.30
CA GLN A 277 -2.23 -22.65 -18.43
C GLN A 277 -2.48 -23.08 -19.88
N ILE A 278 -2.70 -24.38 -20.03
CA ILE A 278 -3.25 -25.03 -21.21
C ILE A 278 -4.52 -24.27 -21.59
N THR A 279 -4.46 -23.59 -22.73
CA THR A 279 -5.62 -23.05 -23.43
C THR A 279 -6.56 -24.23 -23.72
N ARG A 280 -7.69 -24.31 -23.02
CA ARG A 280 -8.80 -25.16 -23.46
C ARG A 280 -9.57 -24.44 -24.56
N PRO A 281 -9.96 -25.13 -25.65
CA PRO A 281 -10.81 -24.54 -26.68
C PRO A 281 -12.25 -24.45 -26.18
N HIS A 282 -12.87 -23.30 -26.39
CA HIS A 282 -14.30 -23.12 -26.60
C HIS A 282 -14.48 -22.37 -27.91
#